data_AF-A0A938KXH1-F1
#
_entry.id   AF-A0A938KXH1-F1
#
_cell.length_a   1.000
_cell.length_b   1.000
_cell.length_c   1.000
_cell.angle_alpha   90.00
_cell.angle_beta   90.00
_cell.angle_gamma   90.00
#
_symmetry.space_group_name_H-M   'P 1'
#
loop_
_entity.id
_entity.type
_entity.pdbx_description
1 polymer ?
#
loop_
_entity_poly.entity_id
_entity_poly.type
_entity_poly.pdbx_seq_one_letter_code
_entity_poly.pdbx_strand_id
1 'polypeptide(L)'
;MDILLIVLLFAVLYLIVYYRITIGYWRAKATGQEESGFLAAISFPVREGLPREAVKYYWRYWVAVAALLVILGMGTAYRLPALREALRGLG
;
A
#
# COMPACT_ATOMS: atom_id res chain seq x y z
N MET A 1 -11.13 -11.45 -15.77
CA MET A 1 -10.83 -11.19 -14.34
C MET A 1 -9.63 -10.26 -14.16
N ASP A 2 -8.74 -10.18 -15.14
CA ASP A 2 -7.49 -9.39 -15.08
C ASP A 2 -7.71 -7.89 -14.95
N ILE A 3 -8.68 -7.33 -15.68
CA ILE A 3 -9.03 -5.89 -15.58
C ILE A 3 -9.47 -5.52 -14.16
N LEU A 4 -10.23 -6.40 -13.51
CA LEU A 4 -10.76 -6.17 -12.17
C LEU A 4 -9.63 -6.21 -11.12
N LEU A 5 -8.67 -7.12 -11.27
CA LEU A 5 -7.45 -7.16 -10.46
C LEU A 5 -6.58 -5.91 -10.66
N ILE A 6 -6.43 -5.44 -11.90
CA ILE A 6 -5.68 -4.22 -12.21
C ILE A 6 -6.34 -3.01 -11.55
N VAL A 7 -7.66 -2.84 -11.71
CA VAL A 7 -8.42 -1.75 -11.07
C VAL A 7 -8.29 -1.80 -9.56
N LEU A 8 -8.42 -2.99 -8.96
CA LEU A 8 -8.28 -3.18 -7.52
C LEU A 8 -6.87 -2.83 -7.03
N LEU A 9 -5.84 -3.19 -7.80
CA LEU A 9 -4.45 -2.88 -7.49
C LEU A 9 -4.18 -1.37 -7.54
N PHE A 10 -4.69 -0.67 -8.56
CA PHE A 10 -4.63 0.79 -8.62
C PHE A 10 -5.37 1.46 -7.46
N ALA A 11 -6.57 0.98 -7.11
CA ALA A 11 -7.34 1.51 -6.00
C ALA A 11 -6.61 1.34 -4.66
N VAL A 12 -5.98 0.18 -4.42
CA VAL A 12 -5.21 -0.07 -3.20
C VAL A 12 -3.93 0.78 -3.16
N LEU A 13 -3.20 0.90 -4.27
CA LEU A 13 -2.04 1.78 -4.35
C LEU A 13 -2.42 3.25 -4.08
N TYR A 14 -3.53 3.71 -4.66
CA TYR A 14 -4.05 5.04 -4.40
C TYR A 14 -4.36 5.24 -2.91
N LEU A 15 -5.02 4.28 -2.26
CA LEU A 15 -5.30 4.34 -0.82
C LEU A 15 -4.03 4.40 0.03
N ILE A 16 -3.01 3.61 -0.30
CA ILE A 16 -1.72 3.62 0.41
C ILE A 16 -1.10 5.02 0.34
N VAL A 17 -1.01 5.60 -0.85
CA VAL A 17 -0.47 6.95 -1.07
C VAL A 17 -1.31 8.00 -0.33
N TYR A 18 -2.62 7.92 -0.46
CA TYR A 18 -3.56 8.83 0.22
C TYR A 18 -3.36 8.81 1.74
N TYR A 19 -3.30 7.62 2.35
CA TYR A 19 -3.09 7.51 3.79
C TYR A 19 -1.69 7.98 4.19
N ARG A 20 -0.67 7.78 3.35
CA ARG A 20 0.69 8.24 3.65
C ARG A 20 0.78 9.76 3.67
N ILE A 21 0.20 10.43 2.68
CA ILE A 21 0.10 11.89 2.61
C ILE A 21 -0.69 12.42 3.82
N THR A 22 -1.82 11.79 4.14
CA THR A 22 -2.66 12.18 5.29
C THR A 22 -1.89 12.11 6.60
N ILE A 23 -1.14 11.02 6.84
CA ILE A 23 -0.30 10.86 8.03
C ILE A 23 0.80 11.93 8.07
N GLY A 24 1.44 12.22 6.93
CA GLY A 24 2.45 13.27 6.81
C GLY A 24 1.89 14.66 7.16
N TYR A 25 0.72 14.99 6.63
CA TYR A 25 0.01 16.24 6.96
C TYR A 25 -0.27 16.38 8.46
N TRP A 26 -0.80 15.33 9.09
CA TRP A 26 -1.08 15.36 10.53
C TRP A 26 0.18 15.47 11.38
N ARG A 27 1.27 14.84 10.95
CA ARG A 27 2.56 14.94 11.62
C ARG A 27 3.15 16.34 11.52
N ALA A 28 3.18 16.91 10.30
CA ALA A 28 3.63 18.28 10.07
C ALA A 28 2.81 19.29 10.90
N LYS A 29 1.49 19.09 10.98
CA LYS A 29 0.60 19.90 11.83
C LYS A 29 0.91 19.75 13.32
N ALA A 30 1.34 18.58 13.78
CA ALA A 30 1.61 18.32 15.19
C ALA A 30 3.01 18.76 15.65
N THR A 31 4.04 18.63 14.78
CA THR A 31 5.44 18.95 15.13
C THR A 31 5.92 20.28 14.58
N GLY A 32 5.18 20.91 13.65
CA GLY A 32 5.61 22.13 12.96
C GLY A 32 6.79 21.91 12.01
N GLN A 33 7.22 20.65 11.79
CA GLN A 33 8.29 20.29 10.87
C GLN A 33 7.67 19.70 9.61
N GLU A 34 7.89 20.37 8.48
CA GLU A 34 7.55 19.82 7.17
C GLU A 34 8.54 18.71 6.83
N GLU A 35 8.08 17.45 6.83
CA GLU A 35 8.83 16.38 6.17
C GLU A 35 8.84 16.66 4.66
N SER A 36 10.02 16.59 4.03
CA SER A 36 10.13 16.63 2.57
C SER A 36 9.15 15.62 1.97
N GLY A 37 8.17 16.10 1.19
CA GLY A 37 7.06 15.29 0.68
C GLY A 37 7.51 14.05 -0.08
N PHE A 38 8.71 14.09 -0.66
CA PHE A 38 9.34 12.94 -1.30
C PHE A 38 9.76 11.88 -0.27
N LEU A 39 10.55 12.25 0.75
CA LEU A 39 10.94 11.35 1.85
C LEU A 39 9.72 10.84 2.64
N ALA A 40 8.68 11.65 2.80
CA ALA A 40 7.43 11.26 3.44
C ALA A 40 6.68 10.18 2.64
N ALA A 41 6.77 10.18 1.31
CA ALA A 41 6.10 9.20 0.46
C ALA A 41 6.80 7.83 0.44
N ILE A 42 8.13 7.80 0.54
CA ILE A 42 8.94 6.55 0.48
C ILE A 42 9.28 5.96 1.85
N SER A 43 9.10 6.72 2.94
CA SER A 43 9.32 6.22 4.29
C SER A 43 8.09 5.52 4.85
N PHE A 44 8.31 4.56 5.76
CA PHE A 44 7.22 3.99 6.54
C PHE A 44 6.61 5.05 7.47
N PRO A 45 5.27 5.10 7.61
CA PRO A 45 4.65 6.00 8.57
C PRO A 45 5.06 5.61 9.98
N VAL A 46 5.41 6.60 10.80
CA VAL A 46 5.71 6.43 12.23
C VAL A 46 4.47 6.80 13.03
N ARG A 47 4.10 6.01 14.04
CA ARG A 47 2.93 6.27 14.89
C ARG A 47 3.17 7.35 15.94
N GLU A 48 4.41 7.52 16.40
CA GLU A 48 4.76 8.48 17.44
C GLU A 48 4.47 9.92 17.02
N GLY A 49 3.94 10.71 17.96
CA GLY A 49 3.60 12.12 17.73
C GLY A 49 2.31 12.36 16.94
N LEU A 50 1.59 11.32 16.50
CA LEU A 50 0.30 11.50 15.84
C LEU A 50 -0.82 11.81 16.84
N PRO A 51 -1.68 12.81 16.55
CA PRO A 51 -2.88 13.06 17.33
C PRO A 51 -3.85 11.87 17.23
N ARG A 52 -4.67 11.65 18.26
CA ARG A 52 -5.61 10.51 18.34
C ARG A 52 -6.49 10.37 17.09
N GLU A 53 -6.92 11.49 16.53
CA GLU A 53 -7.74 11.54 15.31
C GLU A 53 -7.03 10.97 14.07
N ALA A 54 -5.70 11.06 14.04
CA ALA A 54 -4.87 10.65 12.92
C ALA A 54 -4.40 9.18 13.01
N VAL A 55 -4.43 8.59 14.20
CA VAL A 55 -4.06 7.18 14.44
C VAL A 55 -4.90 6.21 13.59
N LYS A 56 -6.15 6.56 13.27
CA LYS A 56 -6.99 5.75 12.38
C LYS A 56 -6.40 5.61 10.98
N TYR A 57 -5.74 6.66 10.46
CA TYR A 57 -5.13 6.62 9.12
C TYR A 57 -3.85 5.78 9.11
N TYR A 58 -3.09 5.78 10.22
CA TYR A 58 -1.97 4.86 10.42
C TYR A 58 -2.39 3.40 10.30
N TRP A 59 -3.47 3.01 10.98
CA TRP A 59 -3.98 1.64 10.88
C TRP A 59 -4.53 1.32 9.49
N ARG A 60 -5.27 2.26 8.86
CA ARG A 60 -5.80 2.07 7.51
C ARG A 60 -4.69 1.94 6.45
N TYR A 61 -3.56 2.62 6.62
CA TYR A 61 -2.38 2.42 5.79
C TYR A 61 -1.90 0.96 5.85
N TRP A 62 -1.70 0.41 7.04
CA TRP A 62 -1.25 -0.99 7.19
C TRP A 62 -2.28 -2.00 6.69
N VAL A 63 -3.57 -1.72 6.85
CA VAL A 63 -4.64 -2.54 6.25
C VAL A 63 -4.57 -2.49 4.72
N ALA A 64 -4.32 -1.33 4.12
CA ALA A 64 -4.16 -1.21 2.66
C ALA A 64 -2.89 -1.93 2.16
N VAL A 65 -1.79 -1.87 2.91
CA VAL A 65 -0.58 -2.65 2.62
C VAL A 65 -0.85 -4.15 2.71
N ALA A 66 -1.55 -4.62 3.73
CA ALA A 66 -1.94 -6.03 3.85
C ALA A 66 -2.85 -6.46 2.68
N ALA A 67 -3.81 -5.62 2.28
CA ALA A 67 -4.65 -5.86 1.11
C ALA A 67 -3.83 -5.96 -0.18
N LEU A 68 -2.83 -5.09 -0.36
CA LEU A 68 -1.92 -5.15 -1.51
C LEU A 68 -1.18 -6.49 -1.56
N LEU A 69 -0.64 -6.95 -0.43
CA LEU A 69 0.04 -8.24 -0.34
C LEU A 69 -0.88 -9.41 -0.68
N VAL A 70 -2.14 -9.37 -0.23
CA VAL A 70 -3.15 -10.39 -0.56
C VAL A 70 -3.46 -10.37 -2.06
N ILE A 71 -3.65 -9.20 -2.68
CA ILE A 71 -3.92 -9.08 -4.12
C ILE A 71 -2.74 -9.61 -4.93
N LEU A 72 -1.51 -9.25 -4.55
CA LEU A 72 -0.30 -9.73 -5.20
C LEU A 72 -0.14 -11.25 -5.02
N GLY A 73 -0.39 -11.77 -3.82
CA GLY A 73 -0.35 -13.20 -3.52
C GLY A 73 -1.41 -14.00 -4.29
N MET A 74 -2.63 -13.46 -4.42
CA MET A 74 -3.66 -14.05 -5.28
C MET A 74 -3.22 -14.01 -6.75
N GLY A 75 -2.71 -12.88 -7.24
CA GLY A 75 -2.25 -12.76 -8.63
C GLY A 75 -1.14 -13.74 -8.98
N THR A 76 -0.17 -13.96 -8.08
CA THR A 76 0.89 -14.94 -8.28
C THR A 76 0.39 -16.37 -8.15
N ALA A 77 -0.45 -16.68 -7.15
CA ALA A 77 -1.07 -18.00 -6.98
C ALA A 77 -1.91 -18.42 -8.20
N TYR A 78 -2.66 -17.48 -8.79
CA TYR A 78 -3.42 -17.72 -10.01
C TYR A 78 -2.54 -17.92 -11.25
N ARG A 79 -1.38 -17.26 -11.33
CA ARG A 79 -0.46 -17.39 -12.49
C ARG A 79 0.54 -18.54 -12.38
N LEU A 80 0.85 -19.00 -11.17
CA LEU A 80 1.76 -20.12 -10.90
C LEU A 80 1.42 -21.42 -11.66
N PRO A 81 0.17 -21.91 -11.74
CA PRO A 81 -0.15 -23.11 -12.51
C PRO A 81 0.04 -22.91 -14.02
N ALA A 82 -0.32 -21.75 -14.57
CA ALA A 82 -0.12 -21.45 -15.99
C ALA A 82 1.38 -21.36 -16.37
N LEU A 83 2.20 -20.78 -15.48
CA LEU A 83 3.66 -20.76 -15.64
C LEU A 83 4.28 -22.17 -15.54
N ARG A 84 3.75 -23.01 -14.65
CA ARG A 84 4.20 -24.40 -14.47
C ARG A 84 3.86 -25.27 -15.67
N GLU A 85 2.71 -25.07 -16.31
CA GLU A 85 2.33 -25.74 -17.55
C GLU A 85 3.17 -25.26 -18.74
N ALA A 86 3.40 -23.95 -18.87
CA ALA A 86 4.27 -23.39 -19.92
C ALA A 86 5.72 -23.91 -19.82
N LEU A 87 6.26 -24.05 -18.61
CA LEU A 87 7.61 -24.60 -18.38
C LEU A 87 7.69 -26.11 -18.64
N ARG A 88 6.59 -26.86 -18.47
CA ARG A 88 6.53 -28.30 -18.81
C ARG A 88 6.41 -28.57 -20.31
N GLY A 89 5.81 -27.66 -21.08
CA GLY A 89 5.72 -27.78 -22.53
C GLY A 89 7.02 -27.45 -23.28
N LEU A 90 8.04 -26.97 -22.58
CA LEU A 90 9.35 -26.60 -23.13
C LEU A 90 10.44 -27.67 -22.91
N GLY A 91 10.15 -28.75 -22.19
CA GLY A 91 11.04 -29.90 -21.98
C GLY A 91 10.51 -31.16 -22.63
#